data_AF-A0A944EV78-F1
#
_entry.id   AF-A0A944EV78-F1
#
_cell.length_a   1.000
_cell.length_b   1.000
_cell.length_c   1.000
_cell.angle_alpha   90.00
_cell.angle_beta   90.00
_cell.angle_gamma   90.00
#
_symmetry.space_group_name_H-M   'P 1'
#
loop_
_entity.id
_entity.type
_entity.pdbx_description
1 polymer ?
#
loop_
_entity_poly.entity_id
_entity_poly.type
_entity_poly.pdbx_seq_one_letter_code
_entity_poly.pdbx_strand_id
1 'polypeptide(L)'
;MEQRTFDSYEEFWPYYVAMHSRAATRWVHLTGTLTGLAVSVYGLARGRKRYAAALPLIGYGAAWPAHFLIEKNNPATFGHPAWSLRGDVQMIRMMLAGRDRELAETAAKWLAENNG
;
A
#
# COMPACT_ATOMS: atom_id res chain seq x y z
N MET A 1 -10.83 -6.96 -15.40
CA MET A 1 -9.58 -6.19 -15.33
C MET A 1 -8.51 -7.00 -16.00
N GLU A 2 -7.81 -6.42 -16.95
CA GLU A 2 -6.64 -7.04 -17.56
C GLU A 2 -5.63 -7.33 -16.43
N GLN A 3 -5.31 -8.61 -16.20
CA GLN A 3 -4.30 -8.98 -15.23
C GLN A 3 -2.94 -8.69 -15.88
N ARG A 4 -2.38 -7.52 -15.57
CA ARG A 4 -1.02 -7.17 -16.00
C ARG A 4 -0.04 -8.06 -15.24
N THR A 5 0.65 -8.96 -15.90
CA THR A 5 1.70 -9.79 -15.29
C THR A 5 3.00 -9.01 -15.24
N PHE A 6 3.82 -9.26 -14.22
CA PHE A 6 5.20 -8.78 -14.16
C PHE A 6 6.12 -9.96 -13.90
N ASP A 7 7.34 -9.93 -14.41
CA ASP A 7 8.30 -11.03 -14.27
C ASP A 7 9.23 -10.82 -13.07
N SER A 8 9.28 -9.59 -12.54
CA SER A 8 10.08 -9.22 -11.38
C SER A 8 9.37 -8.21 -10.48
N TYR A 9 9.85 -8.09 -9.25
CA TYR A 9 9.36 -7.07 -8.34
C TYR A 9 9.76 -5.65 -8.81
N GLU A 10 10.92 -5.53 -9.44
CA GLU A 10 11.47 -4.28 -9.96
C GLU A 10 10.59 -3.70 -11.08
N GLU A 11 9.96 -4.56 -11.89
CA GLU A 11 8.93 -4.18 -12.86
C GLU A 11 7.59 -3.86 -12.20
N PHE A 12 7.20 -4.63 -11.18
CA PHE A 12 5.96 -4.42 -10.44
C PHE A 12 5.98 -3.12 -9.62
N TRP A 13 7.13 -2.73 -9.07
CA TRP A 13 7.25 -1.63 -8.11
C TRP A 13 6.75 -0.29 -8.66
N PRO A 14 7.17 0.19 -9.85
CA PRO A 14 6.65 1.42 -10.44
C PRO A 14 5.13 1.38 -10.66
N TYR A 15 4.59 0.24 -11.09
CA TYR A 15 3.15 0.04 -11.21
C TYR A 15 2.45 0.14 -9.85
N TYR A 16 2.99 -0.51 -8.81
CA TYR A 16 2.44 -0.46 -7.47
C TYR A 16 2.39 0.98 -6.95
N VAL A 17 3.46 1.75 -7.13
CA VAL A 17 3.51 3.16 -6.72
C VAL A 17 2.53 4.01 -7.53
N ALA A 18 2.36 3.73 -8.83
CA ALA A 18 1.35 4.37 -9.66
C ALA A 18 -0.09 4.06 -9.21
N MET A 19 -0.34 2.87 -8.66
CA MET A 19 -1.64 2.56 -8.04
C MET A 19 -1.87 3.28 -6.70
N HIS A 20 -0.88 4.03 -6.22
CA HIS A 20 -0.96 4.91 -5.05
C HIS A 20 -0.45 6.33 -5.41
N SER A 21 -0.82 6.81 -6.60
CA SER A 21 -0.30 8.07 -7.16
C SER A 21 -0.64 9.28 -6.28
N ARG A 22 -1.80 9.26 -5.62
CA ARG A 22 -2.25 10.35 -4.76
C ARG A 22 -1.62 10.25 -3.38
N ALA A 23 -1.05 11.35 -2.90
CA ALA A 23 -0.47 11.42 -1.55
C ALA A 23 -1.46 11.00 -0.46
N ALA A 24 -2.74 11.41 -0.59
CA ALA A 24 -3.78 11.02 0.34
C ALA A 24 -3.96 9.50 0.46
N THR A 25 -3.90 8.74 -0.65
CA THR A 25 -3.95 7.27 -0.64
C THR A 25 -2.79 6.70 0.18
N ARG A 26 -1.56 7.17 -0.09
CA ARG A 26 -0.35 6.74 0.63
C ARG A 26 -0.42 7.03 2.13
N TRP A 27 -0.90 8.21 2.51
CA TRP A 27 -1.07 8.59 3.92
C TRP A 27 -2.13 7.75 4.65
N VAL A 28 -3.24 7.40 3.98
CA VAL A 28 -4.23 6.49 4.57
C VAL A 28 -3.64 5.10 4.80
N HIS A 29 -2.84 4.58 3.86
CA HIS A 29 -2.13 3.31 4.04
C HIS A 29 -1.15 3.37 5.22
N LEU A 30 -0.30 4.40 5.28
CA LEU A 30 0.65 4.58 6.37
C LEU A 30 -0.05 4.61 7.73
N THR A 31 -1.07 5.45 7.87
CA THR A 31 -1.79 5.62 9.13
C THR A 31 -2.59 4.37 9.52
N GLY A 32 -3.25 3.71 8.55
CA GLY A 32 -3.96 2.46 8.75
C GLY A 32 -3.04 1.33 9.20
N THR A 33 -1.92 1.12 8.50
CA THR A 33 -0.94 0.08 8.82
C THR A 33 -0.29 0.31 10.18
N LEU A 34 0.13 1.55 10.50
CA LEU A 34 0.70 1.87 11.83
C LEU A 34 -0.33 1.69 12.96
N THR A 35 -1.59 2.08 12.74
CA THR A 35 -2.66 1.89 13.73
C THR A 35 -2.92 0.40 13.96
N GLY A 36 -3.05 -0.39 12.88
CA GLY A 36 -3.21 -1.84 12.96
C GLY A 36 -2.06 -2.50 13.72
N LEU A 37 -0.82 -2.11 13.41
CA LEU A 37 0.37 -2.60 14.07
C LEU A 37 0.38 -2.25 15.57
N ALA A 38 0.11 -1.00 15.92
CA ALA A 38 0.08 -0.54 17.31
C ALA A 38 -0.95 -1.31 18.14
N VAL A 39 -2.16 -1.50 17.61
CA VAL A 39 -3.23 -2.26 18.27
C VAL A 39 -2.86 -3.74 18.41
N SER A 40 -2.26 -4.34 17.38
CA SER A 40 -1.79 -5.73 17.45
C SER A 40 -0.69 -5.93 18.48
N VAL A 41 0.34 -5.07 18.48
CA VAL A 41 1.44 -5.13 19.46
C VAL A 41 0.92 -4.95 20.88
N TYR A 42 0.06 -3.95 21.11
CA TYR A 42 -0.55 -3.70 22.41
C TYR A 42 -1.32 -4.92 22.92
N GLY A 43 -2.18 -5.52 22.08
CA GLY A 43 -2.97 -6.66 22.51
C GLY A 43 -2.14 -7.91 22.77
N LEU A 44 -1.10 -8.17 21.96
CA LEU A 44 -0.17 -9.27 22.18
C LEU A 44 0.64 -9.10 23.48
N ALA A 45 1.10 -7.89 23.77
CA ALA A 45 1.77 -7.57 25.04
C ALA A 45 0.86 -7.79 26.27
N ARG A 46 -0.46 -7.77 26.09
CA ARG A 46 -1.46 -8.07 27.14
C ARG A 46 -1.95 -9.52 27.14
N GLY A 47 -1.30 -10.41 26.38
CA GLY A 47 -1.68 -11.82 26.27
C GLY A 47 -2.96 -12.09 25.46
N ARG A 48 -3.51 -11.07 24.80
CA ARG A 48 -4.78 -11.16 24.05
C ARG A 48 -4.51 -11.45 22.58
N LYS A 49 -4.24 -12.73 22.25
CA LYS A 49 -3.86 -13.18 20.90
C LYS A 49 -4.80 -12.72 19.77
N ARG A 50 -6.10 -12.56 20.04
CA ARG A 50 -7.09 -12.08 19.06
C ARG A 50 -6.77 -10.72 18.43
N TYR A 51 -5.97 -9.89 19.10
CA TYR A 51 -5.57 -8.57 18.58
C TYR A 51 -4.54 -8.68 17.45
N ALA A 52 -3.92 -9.84 17.22
CA ALA A 52 -3.10 -10.06 16.03
C ALA A 52 -3.89 -9.85 14.72
N ALA A 53 -5.20 -10.09 14.73
CA ALA A 53 -6.07 -9.84 13.59
C ALA A 53 -6.30 -8.33 13.31
N ALA A 54 -5.96 -7.43 14.25
CA ALA A 54 -6.15 -6.00 14.06
C ALA A 54 -5.31 -5.45 12.90
N LEU A 55 -4.08 -5.93 12.71
CA LEU A 55 -3.22 -5.51 11.61
C LEU A 55 -3.86 -5.72 10.22
N PRO A 56 -4.25 -6.94 9.82
CA PRO A 56 -4.90 -7.12 8.52
C PRO A 56 -6.29 -6.48 8.44
N LEU A 57 -7.07 -6.47 9.53
CA LEU A 57 -8.41 -5.88 9.52
C LEU A 57 -8.40 -4.36 9.34
N ILE A 58 -7.55 -3.65 10.11
CA ILE A 58 -7.42 -2.20 10.02
C ILE A 58 -6.67 -1.82 8.75
N GLY A 59 -5.60 -2.56 8.41
CA GLY A 59 -4.81 -2.33 7.20
C GLY A 59 -5.68 -2.39 5.93
N TYR A 60 -6.36 -3.52 5.68
CA TYR A 60 -7.24 -3.65 4.52
C TYR A 60 -8.48 -2.77 4.62
N GLY A 61 -9.05 -2.64 5.82
CA GLY A 61 -10.21 -1.78 6.07
C GLY A 61 -9.95 -0.30 5.78
N ALA A 62 -8.71 0.17 5.91
CA ALA A 62 -8.30 1.52 5.53
C ALA A 62 -7.87 1.61 4.05
N ALA A 63 -7.10 0.63 3.56
CA ALA A 63 -6.55 0.64 2.21
C ALA A 63 -7.63 0.59 1.13
N TRP A 64 -8.64 -0.29 1.26
CA TRP A 64 -9.66 -0.46 0.22
C TRP A 64 -10.51 0.81 -0.01
N PRO A 65 -11.07 1.47 1.02
CA PRO A 65 -11.74 2.76 0.82
C PRO A 65 -10.84 3.83 0.21
N ALA A 66 -9.54 3.87 0.56
CA ALA A 66 -8.60 4.81 -0.06
C ALA A 66 -8.49 4.55 -1.57
N HIS A 67 -8.32 3.30 -1.99
CA HIS A 67 -8.29 2.94 -3.40
C HIS A 67 -9.60 3.31 -4.13
N PHE A 68 -10.76 2.95 -3.58
CA PHE A 68 -12.03 3.13 -4.29
C PHE A 68 -12.53 4.59 -4.31
N LEU A 69 -12.31 5.34 -3.22
CA LEU A 69 -12.85 6.70 -3.06
C LEU A 69 -11.84 7.80 -3.43
N ILE A 70 -10.57 7.61 -3.08
CA ILE A 70 -9.52 8.61 -3.29
C ILE A 70 -8.82 8.35 -4.61
N GLU A 71 -8.24 7.16 -4.79
CA GLU A 71 -7.45 6.84 -5.97
C GLU A 71 -8.33 6.55 -7.21
N LYS A 72 -9.53 6.01 -6.98
CA LYS A 72 -10.48 5.53 -8.00
C LYS A 72 -9.90 4.42 -8.88
N ASN A 73 -9.15 3.52 -8.28
CA ASN A 73 -8.62 2.32 -8.93
C ASN A 73 -8.89 1.06 -8.07
N ASN A 74 -8.49 -0.10 -8.58
CA ASN A 74 -8.50 -1.31 -7.77
C ASN A 74 -7.12 -1.53 -7.10
N PRO A 75 -7.10 -2.04 -5.85
CA PRO A 75 -5.87 -2.42 -5.18
C PRO A 75 -5.01 -3.37 -6.01
N ALA A 76 -3.71 -3.08 -6.11
CA ALA A 76 -2.74 -3.98 -6.77
C ALA A 76 -2.73 -5.40 -6.15
N THR A 77 -3.10 -5.51 -4.88
CA THR A 77 -3.22 -6.76 -4.11
C THR A 77 -4.14 -7.78 -4.77
N PHE A 78 -5.14 -7.35 -5.56
CA PHE A 78 -6.04 -8.27 -6.26
C PHE A 78 -5.36 -9.05 -7.39
N GLY A 79 -4.26 -8.54 -7.95
CA GLY A 79 -3.44 -9.26 -8.94
C GLY A 79 -2.19 -9.89 -8.33
N HIS A 80 -1.52 -9.18 -7.41
CA HIS A 80 -0.19 -9.57 -6.90
C HIS A 80 -0.13 -9.40 -5.38
N PRO A 81 -0.77 -10.28 -4.59
CA PRO A 81 -0.93 -10.07 -3.16
C PRO A 81 0.40 -10.01 -2.40
N ALA A 82 1.32 -10.93 -2.67
CA ALA A 82 2.62 -10.98 -1.99
C ALA A 82 3.49 -9.76 -2.33
N TRP A 83 3.54 -9.34 -3.59
CA TRP A 83 4.28 -8.15 -3.99
C TRP A 83 3.63 -6.86 -3.51
N SER A 84 2.30 -6.82 -3.42
CA SER A 84 1.60 -5.66 -2.87
C SER A 84 1.88 -5.47 -1.39
N LEU A 85 1.98 -6.56 -0.62
CA LEU A 85 2.42 -6.50 0.79
C LEU A 85 3.87 -5.97 0.89
N ARG A 86 4.79 -6.47 0.06
CA ARG A 86 6.17 -5.94 -0.02
C ARG A 86 6.18 -4.46 -0.41
N GLY A 87 5.35 -4.09 -1.39
CA GLY A 87 5.14 -2.72 -1.86
C GLY A 87 4.68 -1.79 -0.75
N ASP A 88 3.71 -2.20 0.06
CA ASP A 88 3.16 -1.38 1.15
C ASP A 88 4.24 -1.11 2.21
N VAL A 89 4.99 -2.14 2.58
CA VAL A 89 6.14 -2.00 3.49
C VAL A 89 7.20 -1.06 2.90
N GLN A 90 7.54 -1.20 1.62
CA GLN A 90 8.55 -0.35 0.98
C GLN A 90 8.08 1.11 0.87
N MET A 91 6.84 1.33 0.45
CA MET A 91 6.22 2.65 0.35
C MET A 91 6.21 3.34 1.71
N ILE A 92 5.71 2.68 2.76
CA ILE A 92 5.67 3.24 4.11
C ILE A 92 7.07 3.56 4.62
N ARG A 93 8.07 2.69 4.39
CA ARG A 93 9.47 2.98 4.78
C ARG A 93 10.02 4.21 4.07
N MET A 94 9.73 4.40 2.79
CA MET A 94 10.13 5.60 2.05
C MET A 94 9.43 6.85 2.58
N MET A 95 8.12 6.79 2.87
CA MET A 95 7.39 7.91 3.46
C MET A 95 7.96 8.32 4.82
N LEU A 96 8.25 7.35 5.69
CA LEU A 96 8.87 7.60 7.00
C LEU A 96 10.29 8.18 6.88
N ALA A 97 11.00 7.88 5.79
CA ALA A 97 12.30 8.46 5.48
C ALA A 97 12.21 9.84 4.80
N GLY A 98 11.01 10.43 4.65
CA GLY A 98 10.81 11.71 3.99
C GLY A 98 10.90 11.66 2.46
N ARG A 99 10.87 10.47 1.86
CA ARG A 99 11.06 10.24 0.41
C ARG A 99 9.74 10.14 -0.36
N ASP A 100 8.68 10.80 0.12
CA ASP A 100 7.37 10.79 -0.54
C ASP A 100 7.39 11.44 -1.93
N ARG A 101 8.29 12.41 -2.14
CA ARG A 101 8.52 13.03 -3.45
C ARG A 101 8.99 12.02 -4.50
N GLU A 102 9.91 11.13 -4.13
CA GLU A 102 10.41 10.10 -5.06
C GLU A 102 9.32 9.09 -5.45
N LEU A 103 8.41 8.79 -4.52
CA LEU A 103 7.23 7.97 -4.82
C LEU A 103 6.32 8.67 -5.83
N ALA A 104 6.06 9.98 -5.66
CA ALA A 104 5.27 10.75 -6.60
C ALA A 104 5.92 10.82 -8.00
N GLU A 105 7.24 11.00 -8.08
CA GLU A 105 7.98 11.00 -9.34
C GLU A 105 7.93 9.63 -10.03
N THR A 106 8.07 8.54 -9.26
CA THR A 106 7.96 7.16 -9.76
C THR A 106 6.56 6.89 -10.33
N ALA A 107 5.49 7.26 -9.60
CA ALA A 107 4.12 7.14 -10.06
C ALA A 107 3.89 7.93 -11.35
N ALA A 108 4.30 9.20 -11.38
CA ALA A 108 4.11 10.08 -12.54
C ALA A 108 4.79 9.53 -13.78
N LYS A 109 6.03 9.04 -13.65
CA LYS A 109 6.77 8.42 -14.76
C LYS A 109 6.03 7.21 -15.32
N TRP A 110 5.63 6.27 -14.45
CA TRP A 110 4.95 5.06 -14.88
C TRP A 110 3.61 5.37 -15.57
N LEU A 111 2.83 6.30 -15.03
CA LEU A 111 1.55 6.73 -15.62
C LEU A 111 1.75 7.38 -17.00
N ALA A 112 2.78 8.20 -17.18
CA ALA A 112 3.09 8.82 -18.47
C ALA A 112 3.48 7.78 -19.54
N GLU A 113 4.16 6.70 -19.15
CA GLU A 113 4.60 5.65 -20.06
C GLU A 113 3.50 4.63 -20.41
N ASN A 114 2.45 4.51 -19.57
CA ASN A 114 1.49 3.40 -19.64
C ASN A 114 0.01 3.81 -19.78
N ASN A 115 -0.31 5.10 -19.74
CA ASN A 115 -1.67 5.63 -19.97
C ASN A 115 -1.80 6.38 -21.30
N GLY A 116 -0.98 6.01 -22.29
CA GLY A 116 -1.15 6.43 -23.70
C GLY A 116 -2.23 5.63 -24.41
#